data_AF-W7M015-F1
#
_entry.id   AF-W7M015-F1
#
_cell.length_a   1.000
_cell.length_b   1.000
_cell.length_c   1.000
_cell.angle_alpha   90.00
_cell.angle_beta   90.00
_cell.angle_gamma   90.00
#
_symmetry.space_group_name_H-M   'P 1'
#
loop_
_entity.id
_entity.type
_entity.pdbx_description
1 polymer ?
#
loop_
_entity_poly.entity_id
_entity_poly.type
_entity_poly.pdbx_seq_one_letter_code
_entity_poly.pdbx_strand_id
1 'polypeptide(L)'
;MATVPPPPHSPHRDTRTRASQDVAARAISPTPAPRERSRATSYSSAGCEYRNDNHDYIEESIGISIHAALATLIHSEKFSDMTIICGDRQFKTHRAVVCTQSPFFDKALSGDYMESGSRSIELPEDDPDVVERFLEFLYTGTYTDSVNFTWGKPSKAALLDPETVIQNLQQPACGSQGEDMPSTEEEGNEEYNEYDERAGSPSDNGDVAGDEKSELTKVAEAVAEGRRQEGLNQLAELRNDMTLPLRLYVLADKYDVPALRLLARDRFYRAVELVWEEAECFPDVVDELYQTTPPTDTAMREIVCRLVAAVIHVPRVRDKMRNVMVKHGDFAVGVMEYSIHLHTLFV
;
A
#
# COMPACT_ATOMS: atom_id res chain seq x y z
N MET A 1 -23.04 -8.96 68.32
CA MET A 1 -24.27 -9.78 68.30
C MET A 1 -24.52 -10.22 66.86
N ALA A 2 -24.64 -11.53 66.65
CA ALA A 2 -25.10 -12.29 65.47
C ALA A 2 -24.41 -11.97 64.12
N THR A 3 -23.55 -12.77 63.48
CA THR A 3 -23.44 -14.22 63.19
C THR A 3 -24.54 -14.82 62.30
N VAL A 4 -24.09 -15.28 61.13
CA VAL A 4 -24.76 -15.93 59.98
C VAL A 4 -25.29 -17.34 60.31
N PRO A 5 -26.31 -17.86 59.58
CA PRO A 5 -26.59 -19.30 59.50
C PRO A 5 -26.35 -19.92 58.09
N PRO A 6 -26.24 -21.26 58.00
CA PRO A 6 -25.58 -22.02 56.91
C PRO A 6 -26.57 -22.70 55.91
N PRO A 7 -26.10 -23.47 54.88
CA PRO A 7 -26.94 -24.07 53.85
C PRO A 7 -27.34 -25.52 54.17
N PRO A 8 -28.28 -26.15 53.44
CA PRO A 8 -28.56 -27.57 53.55
C PRO A 8 -27.96 -28.43 52.43
N HIS A 9 -27.59 -29.65 52.83
CA HIS A 9 -26.98 -30.74 52.09
C HIS A 9 -27.97 -31.59 51.27
N SER A 10 -27.41 -32.30 50.30
CA SER A 10 -27.96 -33.34 49.43
C SER A 10 -28.38 -34.64 50.15
N PRO A 11 -29.10 -35.54 49.46
CA PRO A 11 -29.04 -36.96 49.74
C PRO A 11 -28.54 -37.79 48.54
N HIS A 12 -27.65 -38.74 48.87
CA HIS A 12 -27.25 -39.92 48.10
C HIS A 12 -28.40 -40.92 47.91
N ARG A 13 -28.42 -41.63 46.77
CA ARG A 13 -28.63 -43.10 46.61
C ARG A 13 -28.65 -43.43 45.12
N ASP A 14 -27.66 -44.14 44.59
CA ASP A 14 -27.54 -45.61 44.55
C ASP A 14 -28.42 -46.29 43.49
N THR A 15 -27.73 -47.14 42.72
CA THR A 15 -28.14 -48.42 42.14
C THR A 15 -28.57 -48.50 40.67
N ARG A 16 -27.78 -49.34 40.00
CA ARG A 16 -28.13 -50.42 39.06
C ARG A 16 -28.36 -50.06 37.60
N THR A 17 -27.38 -50.35 36.75
CA THR A 17 -27.27 -51.59 35.95
C THR A 17 -28.48 -51.84 35.04
N ARG A 18 -28.30 -51.65 33.74
CA ARG A 18 -28.81 -52.63 32.77
C ARG A 18 -27.84 -52.74 31.60
N ALA A 19 -27.19 -53.89 31.59
CA ALA A 19 -26.44 -54.44 30.48
C ALA A 19 -27.39 -55.04 29.43
N SER A 20 -26.75 -55.51 28.36
CA SER A 20 -27.18 -56.42 27.30
C SER A 20 -27.47 -55.72 25.97
N GLN A 21 -26.52 -55.71 25.02
CA GLN A 21 -26.04 -56.84 24.20
C GLN A 21 -27.13 -57.36 23.26
N ASP A 22 -26.90 -57.18 21.95
CA ASP A 22 -26.72 -58.24 20.94
C ASP A 22 -26.41 -57.53 19.60
N VAL A 23 -25.22 -57.61 19.01
CA VAL A 23 -24.44 -58.73 18.46
C VAL A 23 -25.03 -59.30 17.15
N ALA A 24 -24.40 -58.83 16.06
CA ALA A 24 -23.86 -59.57 14.90
C ALA A 24 -24.76 -60.53 14.08
N ALA A 25 -24.77 -60.30 12.76
CA ALA A 25 -24.11 -61.13 11.72
C ALA A 25 -24.57 -60.67 10.31
N ARG A 26 -23.66 -60.31 9.39
CA ARG A 26 -23.08 -61.15 8.30
C ARG A 26 -24.17 -61.72 7.37
N ALA A 27 -24.16 -61.59 6.04
CA ALA A 27 -23.02 -61.64 5.11
C ALA A 27 -23.45 -61.40 3.63
N ILE A 28 -22.44 -61.19 2.76
CA ILE A 28 -22.30 -61.61 1.35
C ILE A 28 -22.84 -60.69 0.22
N SER A 29 -21.90 -60.30 -0.66
CA SER A 29 -22.00 -59.58 -1.93
C SER A 29 -22.42 -60.47 -3.12
N PRO A 30 -22.62 -59.91 -4.33
CA PRO A 30 -21.57 -60.10 -5.33
C PRO A 30 -21.29 -58.89 -6.24
N THR A 31 -20.02 -58.77 -6.61
CA THR A 31 -19.46 -58.08 -7.79
C THR A 31 -19.99 -58.65 -9.10
N PRO A 32 -19.89 -57.89 -10.20
CA PRO A 32 -19.48 -58.47 -11.47
C PRO A 32 -18.20 -57.81 -12.03
N ALA A 33 -17.44 -58.64 -12.76
CA ALA A 33 -16.07 -58.44 -13.23
C ALA A 33 -16.04 -57.96 -14.72
N PRO A 34 -14.86 -57.88 -15.40
CA PRO A 34 -14.51 -56.81 -16.33
C PRO A 34 -14.76 -57.13 -17.82
N ARG A 35 -14.63 -56.12 -18.69
CA ARG A 35 -14.49 -56.30 -20.14
C ARG A 35 -13.25 -55.56 -20.67
N GLU A 36 -12.24 -56.33 -21.09
CA GLU A 36 -11.25 -55.96 -22.11
C GLU A 36 -11.94 -56.01 -23.51
N ARG A 37 -11.47 -55.46 -24.65
CA ARG A 37 -10.18 -54.97 -25.11
C ARG A 37 -10.38 -54.19 -26.43
N SER A 38 -9.37 -53.37 -26.77
CA SER A 38 -8.87 -52.96 -28.11
C SER A 38 -9.12 -51.47 -28.42
N ARG A 39 -8.15 -50.64 -28.79
CA ARG A 39 -6.71 -50.80 -29.08
C ARG A 39 -6.13 -49.38 -29.32
N ALA A 40 -4.91 -49.15 -28.81
CA ALA A 40 -3.85 -48.19 -29.22
C ALA A 40 -4.28 -46.83 -29.82
N THR A 41 -3.78 -45.71 -29.30
CA THR A 41 -2.46 -45.23 -29.73
C THR A 41 -1.70 -44.45 -28.64
N SER A 42 -0.38 -44.65 -28.69
CA SER A 42 0.69 -44.01 -27.93
C SER A 42 0.64 -42.48 -27.93
N TYR A 43 0.66 -41.84 -26.75
CA TYR A 43 1.21 -40.49 -26.65
C TYR A 43 2.73 -40.59 -26.59
N SER A 44 3.33 -40.44 -27.78
CA SER A 44 4.76 -40.26 -27.98
C SER A 44 5.14 -38.86 -27.49
N SER A 45 6.15 -38.82 -26.62
CA SER A 45 7.00 -37.66 -26.41
C SER A 45 7.65 -37.25 -27.73
N ALA A 46 7.25 -36.11 -28.26
CA ALA A 46 8.00 -35.28 -29.20
C ALA A 46 7.31 -33.91 -29.15
N GLY A 47 7.91 -32.90 -28.54
CA GLY A 47 8.79 -32.03 -29.33
C GLY A 47 7.92 -31.29 -30.35
N CYS A 48 7.19 -30.26 -29.92
CA CYS A 48 6.58 -29.35 -30.88
C CYS A 48 7.70 -28.52 -31.49
N GLU A 49 8.25 -29.05 -32.58
CA GLU A 49 9.04 -28.32 -33.56
C GLU A 49 8.22 -27.13 -34.07
N TYR A 50 8.83 -25.94 -34.03
CA TYR A 50 8.29 -24.75 -34.68
C TYR A 50 8.20 -25.00 -36.19
N ARG A 51 6.98 -25.16 -36.70
CA ARG A 51 6.69 -24.96 -38.12
C ARG A 51 6.14 -23.56 -38.31
N ASN A 52 6.98 -22.70 -38.85
CA ASN A 52 6.55 -21.46 -39.50
C ASN A 52 5.92 -21.83 -40.85
N ASP A 53 4.60 -21.66 -40.95
CA ASP A 53 3.93 -21.43 -42.22
C ASP A 53 3.09 -20.15 -42.04
N ASN A 54 3.46 -19.15 -42.83
CA ASN A 54 2.85 -17.81 -42.85
C ASN A 54 1.41 -17.83 -43.36
N HIS A 55 0.67 -16.82 -42.90
CA HIS A 55 -0.69 -16.40 -43.28
C HIS A 55 -1.84 -17.18 -42.63
N ASP A 56 -2.26 -16.67 -41.47
CA ASP A 56 -3.60 -16.11 -41.35
C ASP A 56 -3.60 -15.01 -40.28
N TYR A 57 -4.27 -13.90 -40.60
CA TYR A 57 -4.66 -12.76 -39.76
C TYR A 57 -4.04 -12.73 -38.35
N ILE A 58 -3.09 -11.80 -38.14
CA ILE A 58 -2.82 -11.30 -36.79
C ILE A 58 -4.11 -10.58 -36.36
N GLU A 59 -5.03 -11.33 -35.75
CA GLU A 59 -6.02 -10.79 -34.85
C GLU A 59 -5.24 -9.90 -33.89
N GLU A 60 -5.59 -8.61 -33.88
CA GLU A 60 -4.94 -7.52 -33.16
C GLU A 60 -4.61 -8.01 -31.75
N SER A 61 -3.37 -8.51 -31.57
CA SER A 61 -2.89 -8.99 -30.30
C SER A 61 -2.69 -7.75 -29.46
N ILE A 62 -3.75 -7.33 -28.78
CA ILE A 62 -3.73 -6.30 -27.75
C ILE A 62 -2.97 -6.91 -26.57
N GLY A 63 -1.65 -7.01 -26.71
CA GLY A 63 -0.73 -7.44 -25.66
C GLY A 63 -0.63 -6.34 -24.63
N ILE A 64 -1.65 -6.20 -23.79
CA ILE A 64 -1.60 -5.33 -22.62
C ILE A 64 -0.74 -6.05 -21.57
N SER A 65 0.23 -5.36 -20.98
CA SER A 65 1.04 -5.92 -19.89
C SER A 65 0.16 -6.38 -18.73
N ILE A 66 0.60 -7.35 -17.92
CA ILE A 66 -0.19 -7.80 -16.76
C ILE A 66 -0.56 -6.64 -15.82
N HIS A 67 0.34 -5.67 -15.63
CA HIS A 67 0.07 -4.47 -14.83
C HIS A 67 -1.02 -3.60 -15.43
N ALA A 68 -0.98 -3.36 -16.74
CA ALA A 68 -2.02 -2.58 -17.39
C ALA A 68 -3.36 -3.32 -17.42
N ALA A 69 -3.36 -4.66 -17.55
CA ALA A 69 -4.58 -5.46 -17.44
C ALA A 69 -5.19 -5.36 -16.03
N LEU A 70 -4.40 -5.53 -14.97
CA LEU A 70 -4.86 -5.38 -13.58
C LEU A 70 -5.32 -3.94 -13.28
N ALA A 71 -4.64 -2.92 -13.81
CA ALA A 71 -5.05 -1.52 -13.67
C ALA A 71 -6.43 -1.23 -14.29
N THR A 72 -6.84 -1.95 -15.34
CA THR A 72 -8.21 -1.84 -15.86
C THR A 72 -9.25 -2.51 -14.96
N LEU A 73 -8.87 -3.57 -14.21
CA LEU A 73 -9.80 -4.33 -13.38
C LEU A 73 -10.23 -3.58 -12.12
N ILE A 74 -9.41 -2.68 -11.55
CA ILE A 74 -9.85 -1.93 -10.37
C ILE A 74 -11.03 -0.98 -10.66
N HIS A 75 -11.10 -0.46 -11.88
CA HIS A 75 -12.18 0.41 -12.34
C HIS A 75 -13.33 -0.38 -12.99
N SER A 76 -13.26 -1.71 -12.98
CA SER A 76 -14.23 -2.59 -13.62
C SER A 76 -14.82 -3.60 -12.63
N GLU A 77 -16.14 -3.76 -12.63
CA GLU A 77 -16.79 -4.79 -11.81
C GLU A 77 -16.68 -6.20 -12.42
N LYS A 78 -16.13 -6.32 -13.63
CA LYS A 78 -16.02 -7.61 -14.35
C LYS A 78 -15.20 -8.60 -13.55
N PHE A 79 -15.77 -9.79 -13.31
CA PHE A 79 -15.14 -10.88 -12.55
C PHE A 79 -14.96 -10.63 -11.05
N SER A 80 -15.52 -9.53 -10.52
CA SER A 80 -15.53 -9.29 -9.08
C SER A 80 -16.28 -10.41 -8.35
N ASP A 81 -15.65 -10.94 -7.31
CA ASP A 81 -16.14 -12.08 -6.52
C ASP A 81 -16.09 -11.80 -5.00
N MET A 82 -15.75 -10.57 -4.62
CA MET A 82 -15.89 -10.05 -3.26
C MET A 82 -16.27 -8.57 -3.25
N THR A 83 -16.80 -8.09 -2.12
CA THR A 83 -17.13 -6.67 -1.90
C THR A 83 -16.51 -6.18 -0.60
N ILE A 84 -15.82 -5.05 -0.63
CA ILE A 84 -15.35 -4.35 0.57
C ILE A 84 -16.28 -3.15 0.80
N ILE A 85 -16.81 -3.02 2.00
CA ILE A 85 -17.74 -1.95 2.38
C ILE A 85 -17.02 -1.08 3.40
N CYS A 86 -16.82 0.20 3.09
CA CYS A 86 -16.13 1.17 3.94
C CYS A 86 -17.01 2.42 4.07
N GLY A 87 -17.63 2.61 5.23
CA GLY A 87 -18.64 3.65 5.42
C GLY A 87 -19.81 3.50 4.44
N ASP A 88 -20.01 4.52 3.61
CA ASP A 88 -21.05 4.56 2.57
C ASP A 88 -20.58 4.05 1.19
N ARG A 89 -19.28 3.75 1.05
CA ARG A 89 -18.69 3.29 -0.21
C ARG A 89 -18.59 1.77 -0.27
N GLN A 90 -18.83 1.22 -1.46
CA GLN A 90 -18.70 -0.20 -1.75
C GLN A 90 -17.72 -0.40 -2.90
N PHE A 91 -16.74 -1.27 -2.68
CA PHE A 91 -15.70 -1.59 -3.64
C PHE A 91 -15.88 -3.04 -4.11
N LYS A 92 -16.29 -3.22 -5.37
CA LYS A 92 -16.32 -4.54 -6.02
C LYS A 92 -14.90 -4.93 -6.41
N THR A 93 -14.40 -6.02 -5.84
CA THR A 93 -12.98 -6.41 -5.98
C THR A 93 -12.83 -7.90 -6.24
N HIS A 94 -11.58 -8.30 -6.53
CA HIS A 94 -11.21 -9.65 -6.95
C HIS A 94 -10.40 -10.33 -5.86
N ARG A 95 -10.88 -11.46 -5.35
CA ARG A 95 -10.20 -12.25 -4.31
C ARG A 95 -8.79 -12.66 -4.73
N ALA A 96 -8.64 -13.07 -5.98
CA ALA A 96 -7.34 -13.47 -6.53
C ALA A 96 -6.28 -12.35 -6.51
N VAL A 97 -6.69 -11.08 -6.47
CA VAL A 97 -5.78 -9.93 -6.37
C VAL A 97 -5.60 -9.50 -4.92
N VAL A 98 -6.71 -9.37 -4.17
CA VAL A 98 -6.70 -8.82 -2.81
C VAL A 98 -6.17 -9.82 -1.78
N CYS A 99 -6.68 -11.06 -1.80
CA CYS A 99 -6.31 -12.09 -0.80
C CYS A 99 -4.86 -12.56 -0.96
N THR A 100 -4.33 -12.58 -2.19
CA THR A 100 -2.94 -12.99 -2.46
C THR A 100 -1.91 -11.99 -1.95
N GLN A 101 -2.33 -10.75 -1.69
CA GLN A 101 -1.46 -9.66 -1.23
C GLN A 101 -1.72 -9.23 0.21
N SER A 102 -2.77 -9.75 0.86
CA SER A 102 -3.09 -9.43 2.24
C SER A 102 -3.60 -10.68 2.97
N PRO A 103 -2.80 -11.21 3.92
CA PRO A 103 -3.19 -12.34 4.76
C PRO A 103 -4.46 -12.07 5.58
N PHE A 104 -4.77 -10.81 5.89
CA PHE A 104 -6.02 -10.44 6.56
C PHE A 104 -7.23 -10.80 5.70
N PHE A 105 -7.26 -10.30 4.45
CA PHE A 105 -8.38 -10.55 3.54
C PHE A 105 -8.49 -12.02 3.13
N ASP A 106 -7.36 -12.72 2.98
CA ASP A 106 -7.37 -14.17 2.77
C ASP A 106 -8.03 -14.91 3.93
N LYS A 107 -7.61 -14.65 5.17
CA LYS A 107 -8.19 -15.30 6.36
C LYS A 107 -9.67 -14.97 6.55
N ALA A 108 -10.07 -13.72 6.29
CA ALA A 108 -11.46 -13.27 6.40
C ALA A 108 -12.39 -14.06 5.44
N LEU A 109 -11.89 -14.46 4.26
CA LEU A 109 -12.68 -15.16 3.24
C LEU A 109 -12.45 -16.66 3.16
N SER A 110 -11.40 -17.18 3.79
CA SER A 110 -11.04 -18.61 3.77
C SER A 110 -11.50 -19.38 5.02
N GLY A 111 -11.93 -18.70 6.08
CA GLY A 111 -12.35 -19.32 7.34
C GLY A 111 -13.85 -19.67 7.45
N ASP A 112 -14.22 -20.37 8.52
CA ASP A 112 -15.62 -20.66 8.92
C ASP A 112 -16.36 -19.42 9.47
N TYR A 113 -15.78 -18.22 9.36
CA TYR A 113 -16.36 -16.99 9.85
C TYR A 113 -17.56 -16.58 8.97
N MET A 114 -18.56 -15.90 9.54
CA MET A 114 -19.82 -15.60 8.85
C MET A 114 -19.64 -14.80 7.54
N GLU A 115 -18.53 -14.07 7.42
CA GLU A 115 -18.15 -13.26 6.25
C GLU A 115 -17.73 -14.10 5.03
N SER A 116 -17.26 -15.33 5.21
CA SER A 116 -16.85 -16.19 4.09
C SER A 116 -18.04 -16.61 3.21
N GLY A 117 -19.24 -16.69 3.81
CA GLY A 117 -20.49 -16.98 3.10
C GLY A 117 -21.07 -15.78 2.34
N SER A 118 -20.89 -14.55 2.86
CA SER A 118 -21.43 -13.33 2.24
C SER A 118 -20.50 -12.75 1.17
N ARG A 119 -19.21 -13.11 1.17
CA ARG A 119 -18.17 -12.54 0.30
C ARG A 119 -18.10 -11.01 0.40
N SER A 120 -18.48 -10.49 1.57
CA SER A 120 -18.49 -9.07 1.89
C SER A 120 -17.69 -8.84 3.16
N ILE A 121 -16.82 -7.84 3.15
CA ILE A 121 -15.99 -7.46 4.30
C ILE A 121 -16.32 -6.01 4.65
N GLU A 122 -16.69 -5.77 5.89
CA GLU A 122 -17.04 -4.43 6.39
C GLU A 122 -15.85 -3.81 7.14
N LEU A 123 -15.46 -2.60 6.75
CA LEU A 123 -14.37 -1.82 7.31
C LEU A 123 -14.91 -0.49 7.89
N PRO A 124 -15.69 -0.53 8.98
CA PRO A 124 -16.40 0.67 9.48
C PRO A 124 -15.49 1.72 10.13
N GLU A 125 -14.27 1.33 10.53
CA GLU A 125 -13.31 2.21 11.21
C GLU A 125 -12.32 2.88 10.27
N ASP A 126 -12.32 2.51 8.98
CA ASP A 126 -11.35 3.02 8.01
C ASP A 126 -11.90 4.16 7.16
N ASP A 127 -10.99 5.00 6.67
CA ASP A 127 -11.29 6.10 5.77
C ASP A 127 -11.44 5.55 4.34
N PRO A 128 -12.59 5.78 3.67
CA PRO A 128 -12.83 5.20 2.35
C PRO A 128 -11.91 5.76 1.26
N ASP A 129 -11.39 6.98 1.40
CA ASP A 129 -10.42 7.54 0.45
C ASP A 129 -9.06 6.84 0.57
N VAL A 130 -8.67 6.49 1.80
CA VAL A 130 -7.44 5.72 2.05
C VAL A 130 -7.60 4.27 1.60
N VAL A 131 -8.77 3.67 1.80
CA VAL A 131 -9.09 2.32 1.29
C VAL A 131 -9.05 2.28 -0.23
N GLU A 132 -9.52 3.31 -0.93
CA GLU A 132 -9.42 3.37 -2.39
C GLU A 132 -7.97 3.37 -2.87
N ARG A 133 -7.08 4.19 -2.28
CA ARG A 133 -5.65 4.20 -2.62
C ARG A 133 -4.96 2.88 -2.24
N PHE A 134 -5.37 2.27 -1.15
CA PHE A 134 -4.90 0.94 -0.74
C PHE A 134 -5.24 -0.11 -1.80
N LEU A 135 -6.49 -0.11 -2.28
CA LEU A 135 -6.91 -1.00 -3.37
C LEU A 135 -6.16 -0.67 -4.66
N GLU A 136 -5.97 0.60 -4.99
CA GLU A 136 -5.18 1.03 -6.16
C GLU A 136 -3.78 0.41 -6.17
N PHE A 137 -3.11 0.39 -5.01
CA PHE A 137 -1.83 -0.28 -4.86
C PHE A 137 -1.91 -1.78 -5.13
N LEU A 138 -2.92 -2.49 -4.60
CA LEU A 138 -3.03 -3.93 -4.82
C LEU A 138 -3.20 -4.29 -6.31
N TYR A 139 -3.80 -3.42 -7.13
CA TYR A 139 -3.95 -3.71 -8.57
C TYR A 139 -2.78 -3.23 -9.41
N THR A 140 -2.11 -2.15 -9.01
CA THR A 140 -1.16 -1.44 -9.88
C THR A 140 0.28 -1.42 -9.36
N GLY A 141 0.49 -1.76 -8.09
CA GLY A 141 1.78 -1.65 -7.41
C GLY A 141 2.18 -0.21 -7.06
N THR A 142 1.25 0.74 -7.18
CA THR A 142 1.42 2.17 -6.89
C THR A 142 0.05 2.76 -6.50
N TYR A 143 0.02 3.97 -5.98
CA TYR A 143 -1.24 4.69 -5.77
C TYR A 143 -1.09 6.12 -6.22
N THR A 144 -2.19 6.77 -6.57
CA THR A 144 -2.18 8.20 -6.89
C THR A 144 -2.20 9.02 -5.62
N ASP A 145 -1.31 10.00 -5.54
CA ASP A 145 -1.45 11.13 -4.63
C ASP A 145 -1.31 12.40 -5.47
N SER A 146 -1.62 13.57 -4.92
CA SER A 146 -1.62 14.85 -5.66
C SER A 146 -0.24 15.23 -6.23
N VAL A 147 0.80 14.47 -5.87
CA VAL A 147 2.20 14.73 -6.20
C VAL A 147 2.75 13.69 -7.19
N ASN A 148 2.28 12.44 -7.15
CA ASN A 148 2.82 11.32 -7.93
C ASN A 148 1.81 10.81 -8.97
N PHE A 149 1.98 11.26 -10.22
CA PHE A 149 1.34 10.66 -11.38
C PHE A 149 2.19 9.51 -11.92
N THR A 150 2.03 8.32 -11.35
CA THR A 150 2.71 7.14 -11.89
C THR A 150 2.00 6.68 -13.17
N TRP A 151 2.69 6.80 -14.31
CA TRP A 151 2.22 6.47 -15.66
C TRP A 151 2.05 4.95 -15.87
N GLY A 152 1.19 4.32 -15.08
CA GLY A 152 0.89 2.88 -15.17
C GLY A 152 2.06 1.94 -14.85
N LYS A 153 3.12 2.45 -14.20
CA LYS A 153 4.27 1.66 -13.76
C LYS A 153 4.19 1.38 -12.25
N PRO A 154 4.41 0.12 -11.82
CA PRO A 154 4.54 -0.21 -10.40
C PRO A 154 5.69 0.55 -9.74
N SER A 155 5.54 0.85 -8.45
CA SER A 155 6.62 1.40 -7.64
C SER A 155 7.76 0.39 -7.46
N LYS A 156 8.97 0.89 -7.16
CA LYS A 156 10.11 0.02 -6.81
C LYS A 156 9.76 -0.91 -5.64
N ALA A 157 9.06 -0.39 -4.62
CA ALA A 157 8.65 -1.17 -3.46
C ALA A 157 7.75 -2.38 -3.83
N ALA A 158 6.89 -2.23 -4.83
CA ALA A 158 6.04 -3.32 -5.32
C ALA A 158 6.79 -4.38 -6.15
N LEU A 159 8.02 -4.09 -6.60
CA LEU A 159 8.86 -5.00 -7.38
C LEU A 159 9.91 -5.75 -6.53
N LEU A 160 10.05 -5.39 -5.26
CA LEU A 160 10.98 -6.04 -4.34
C LEU A 160 10.42 -7.37 -3.84
N ASP A 161 11.32 -8.30 -3.50
CA ASP A 161 10.93 -9.49 -2.76
C ASP A 161 10.55 -9.14 -1.30
N PRO A 162 9.71 -9.96 -0.64
CA PRO A 162 9.23 -9.66 0.71
C PRO A 162 10.33 -9.46 1.76
N GLU A 163 11.44 -10.20 1.67
CA GLU A 163 12.53 -10.11 2.63
C GLU A 163 13.25 -8.77 2.51
N THR A 164 13.52 -8.34 1.27
CA THR A 164 14.12 -7.02 0.99
C THR A 164 13.20 -5.88 1.43
N VAL A 165 11.88 -6.00 1.25
CA VAL A 165 10.92 -5.00 1.75
C VAL A 165 11.02 -4.86 3.27
N ILE A 166 11.03 -5.98 3.99
CA ILE A 166 11.14 -5.99 5.46
C ILE A 166 12.47 -5.39 5.91
N GLN A 167 13.57 -5.70 5.22
CA GLN A 167 14.88 -5.12 5.51
C GLN A 167 14.90 -3.60 5.28
N ASN A 168 14.28 -3.12 4.20
CA ASN A 168 14.21 -1.68 3.91
C ASN A 168 13.34 -0.92 4.92
N LEU A 169 12.29 -1.56 5.46
CA LEU A 169 11.47 -1.00 6.53
C LEU A 169 12.26 -0.76 7.83
N GLN A 170 13.29 -1.56 8.09
CA GLN A 170 14.17 -1.42 9.26
C GLN A 170 15.22 -0.31 9.09
N GLN A 171 15.48 0.14 7.87
CA GLN A 171 16.40 1.24 7.59
C GLN A 171 15.68 2.58 7.72
N PRO A 172 16.37 3.66 8.14
CA PRO A 172 15.79 4.99 8.15
C PRO A 172 15.29 5.38 6.76
N ALA A 173 14.15 6.06 6.67
CA ALA A 173 13.74 6.68 5.41
C ALA A 173 14.81 7.70 4.99
N CYS A 174 15.50 7.41 3.89
CA CYS A 174 16.48 8.28 3.27
C CYS A 174 15.96 8.59 1.86
N GLY A 175 16.00 9.86 1.46
CA GLY A 175 15.80 10.21 0.07
C GLY A 175 16.82 9.44 -0.76
N SER A 176 16.38 8.46 -1.55
CA SER A 176 17.21 7.86 -2.57
C SER A 176 17.75 9.01 -3.45
N GLN A 177 19.08 9.18 -3.46
CA GLN A 177 19.76 10.06 -4.40
C GLN A 177 19.36 9.67 -5.82
N GLY A 178 18.62 10.54 -6.54
CA GLY A 178 18.19 10.30 -7.93
C GLY A 178 17.29 9.05 -8.06
N GLU A 179 16.47 8.85 -9.06
CA GLU A 179 16.42 9.40 -10.40
C GLU A 179 14.94 9.33 -10.81
N ASP A 180 14.30 10.50 -10.88
CA ASP A 180 13.11 10.72 -11.71
C ASP A 180 13.52 11.70 -12.82
N MET A 181 14.56 11.32 -13.57
CA MET A 181 14.91 11.89 -14.87
C MET A 181 15.47 10.72 -15.69
N PRO A 182 14.92 10.42 -16.88
CA PRO A 182 15.56 9.44 -17.74
C PRO A 182 16.85 10.07 -18.27
N SER A 183 17.98 9.82 -17.61
CA SER A 183 19.29 9.96 -18.22
C SER A 183 19.40 8.86 -19.27
N THR A 184 19.28 9.24 -20.53
CA THR A 184 19.77 8.46 -21.66
C THR A 184 21.26 8.21 -21.48
N GLU A 185 21.59 7.06 -20.88
CA GLU A 185 22.90 6.45 -20.96
C GLU A 185 22.70 5.04 -21.52
N GLU A 186 22.55 4.95 -22.85
CA GLU A 186 22.99 3.76 -23.56
C GLU A 186 24.46 3.96 -23.93
N GLU A 187 25.33 3.18 -23.30
CA GLU A 187 26.70 2.98 -23.75
C GLU A 187 26.71 2.32 -25.13
N GLY A 188 27.45 2.94 -26.05
CA GLY A 188 28.22 2.24 -27.08
C GLY A 188 27.46 1.85 -28.34
N ASN A 189 27.63 2.65 -29.39
CA ASN A 189 28.29 2.16 -30.60
C ASN A 189 28.86 3.36 -31.39
N GLU A 190 30.19 3.40 -31.44
CA GLU A 190 30.94 4.20 -32.41
C GLU A 190 30.71 3.61 -33.81
N GLU A 191 30.00 4.32 -34.67
CA GLU A 191 30.22 4.18 -36.12
C GLU A 191 30.00 5.54 -36.81
N TYR A 192 31.11 6.14 -37.20
CA TYR A 192 31.19 7.26 -38.12
C TYR A 192 30.42 6.92 -39.40
N ASN A 193 29.48 7.77 -39.81
CA ASN A 193 29.23 8.00 -41.23
C ASN A 193 28.87 9.46 -41.49
N GLU A 194 29.48 9.95 -42.55
CA GLU A 194 29.73 11.33 -42.92
C GLU A 194 28.92 11.63 -44.22
N TYR A 195 28.45 12.88 -44.36
CA TYR A 195 27.64 13.46 -45.45
C TYR A 195 26.15 13.04 -45.55
N ASP A 196 25.21 13.99 -45.47
CA ASP A 196 24.75 14.75 -46.66
C ASP A 196 23.86 15.95 -46.25
N GLU A 197 24.12 17.10 -46.88
CA GLU A 197 23.36 18.33 -46.74
C GLU A 197 22.09 18.26 -47.61
N ARG A 198 20.89 18.43 -47.03
CA ARG A 198 19.78 18.96 -47.83
C ARG A 198 18.75 19.76 -47.04
N ALA A 199 18.49 20.94 -47.58
CA ALA A 199 17.69 22.04 -47.08
C ALA A 199 16.18 21.76 -46.93
N GLY A 200 15.57 22.47 -45.97
CA GLY A 200 14.13 22.73 -45.92
C GLY A 200 13.61 23.20 -44.54
N SER A 201 13.59 24.51 -44.29
CA SER A 201 12.80 25.15 -43.21
C SER A 201 11.27 25.03 -43.49
N PRO A 202 10.33 25.49 -42.63
CA PRO A 202 10.43 26.03 -41.27
C PRO A 202 9.42 25.41 -40.26
N SER A 203 9.72 25.39 -38.96
CA SER A 203 8.65 25.46 -37.96
C SER A 203 9.08 26.36 -36.82
N ASP A 204 8.46 27.54 -36.86
CA ASP A 204 8.10 28.33 -35.70
C ASP A 204 7.44 27.45 -34.64
N ASN A 205 7.94 27.54 -33.41
CA ASN A 205 7.24 27.47 -32.13
C ASN A 205 8.32 27.54 -31.06
N GLY A 206 8.59 28.77 -30.63
CA GLY A 206 9.38 29.01 -29.43
C GLY A 206 8.58 28.57 -28.22
N ASP A 207 8.95 27.44 -27.63
CA ASP A 207 8.56 27.12 -26.26
C ASP A 207 9.53 27.82 -25.33
N VAL A 208 9.07 28.99 -24.85
CA VAL A 208 9.57 29.68 -23.68
C VAL A 208 9.54 28.68 -22.53
N ALA A 209 10.72 28.28 -22.05
CA ALA A 209 10.86 27.64 -20.76
C ALA A 209 10.34 28.61 -19.70
N GLY A 210 9.07 28.43 -19.34
CA GLY A 210 8.42 29.16 -18.27
C GLY A 210 9.10 28.79 -16.97
N ASP A 211 9.61 29.81 -16.29
CA ASP A 211 10.01 29.80 -14.89
C ASP A 211 8.74 29.47 -14.07
N GLU A 212 8.35 28.20 -14.00
CA GLU A 212 7.20 27.76 -13.23
C GLU A 212 7.54 27.92 -11.75
N LYS A 213 7.10 29.06 -11.21
CA LYS A 213 7.02 29.27 -9.76
C LYS A 213 6.37 28.04 -9.14
N SER A 214 7.03 27.46 -8.13
CA SER A 214 6.50 26.34 -7.36
C SER A 214 5.01 26.58 -7.04
N GLU A 215 4.17 25.56 -7.21
CA GLU A 215 2.74 25.61 -6.85
C GLU A 215 2.55 26.24 -5.46
N LEU A 216 3.45 25.94 -4.52
CA LEU A 216 3.49 26.54 -3.18
C LEU A 216 3.65 28.07 -3.13
N THR A 217 4.45 28.64 -4.04
CA THR A 217 4.63 30.09 -4.12
C THR A 217 3.37 30.75 -4.68
N LYS A 218 2.64 30.06 -5.59
CA LYS A 218 1.34 30.50 -6.10
C LYS A 218 0.27 30.47 -4.98
N VAL A 219 0.34 29.50 -4.07
CA VAL A 219 -0.54 29.40 -2.89
C VAL A 219 -0.33 30.57 -1.92
N ALA A 220 0.94 30.87 -1.59
CA ALA A 220 1.28 31.98 -0.70
C ALA A 220 0.80 33.34 -1.25
N GLU A 221 0.88 33.52 -2.57
CA GLU A 221 0.38 34.71 -3.26
C GLU A 221 -1.16 34.78 -3.30
N ALA A 222 -1.84 33.67 -3.57
CA ALA A 222 -3.31 33.62 -3.58
C ALA A 222 -3.92 33.93 -2.19
N VAL A 223 -3.29 33.47 -1.11
CA VAL A 223 -3.68 33.78 0.28
C VAL A 223 -3.45 35.27 0.60
N ALA A 224 -2.32 35.83 0.16
CA ALA A 224 -1.99 37.24 0.34
C ALA A 224 -2.93 38.17 -0.46
N GLU A 225 -3.45 37.73 -1.59
CA GLU A 225 -4.35 38.48 -2.48
C GLU A 225 -5.84 38.43 -2.07
N GLY A 226 -6.17 37.84 -0.92
CA GLY A 226 -7.55 37.84 -0.40
C GLY A 226 -8.48 36.79 -1.04
N ARG A 227 -7.96 35.83 -1.80
CA ARG A 227 -8.71 34.68 -2.35
C ARG A 227 -8.80 33.54 -1.32
N ARG A 228 -9.40 33.84 -0.16
CA ARG A 228 -9.45 32.94 1.01
C ARG A 228 -9.97 31.53 0.69
N GLN A 229 -10.99 31.40 -0.16
CA GLN A 229 -11.55 30.08 -0.51
C GLN A 229 -10.59 29.24 -1.37
N GLU A 230 -9.83 29.87 -2.25
CA GLU A 230 -8.84 29.21 -3.11
C GLU A 230 -7.61 28.78 -2.30
N GLY A 231 -7.15 29.65 -1.40
CA GLY A 231 -6.11 29.31 -0.43
C GLY A 231 -6.52 28.20 0.55
N LEU A 232 -7.78 28.16 1.00
CA LEU A 232 -8.29 27.07 1.83
C LEU A 232 -8.36 25.73 1.09
N ASN A 233 -8.70 25.73 -0.20
CA ASN A 233 -8.69 24.52 -1.03
C ASN A 233 -7.25 24.04 -1.29
N GLN A 234 -6.32 24.94 -1.60
CA GLN A 234 -4.91 24.61 -1.77
C GLN A 234 -4.23 24.16 -0.45
N LEU A 235 -4.62 24.74 0.69
CA LEU A 235 -4.21 24.26 2.02
C LEU A 235 -4.81 22.89 2.35
N ALA A 236 -6.03 22.59 1.88
CA ALA A 236 -6.64 21.28 2.02
C ALA A 236 -5.91 20.22 1.17
N GLU A 237 -5.46 20.58 -0.04
CA GLU A 237 -4.62 19.75 -0.90
C GLU A 237 -3.27 19.46 -0.23
N LEU A 238 -2.57 20.48 0.28
CA LEU A 238 -1.31 20.32 1.04
C LEU A 238 -1.46 19.45 2.29
N ARG A 239 -2.58 19.58 3.02
CA ARG A 239 -2.87 18.72 4.18
C ARG A 239 -3.08 17.27 3.75
N ASN A 240 -3.79 17.05 2.64
CA ASN A 240 -4.02 15.71 2.12
C ASN A 240 -2.70 15.08 1.61
N ASP A 241 -1.80 15.86 1.02
CA ASP A 241 -0.49 15.39 0.55
C ASP A 241 0.38 14.79 1.66
N MET A 242 0.37 15.38 2.86
CA MET A 242 1.16 14.88 3.99
C MET A 242 0.45 13.79 4.80
N THR A 243 -0.88 13.84 4.89
CA THR A 243 -1.65 12.89 5.73
C THR A 243 -1.98 11.59 5.01
N LEU A 244 -2.21 11.62 3.69
CA LEU A 244 -2.56 10.42 2.93
C LEU A 244 -1.49 9.33 3.01
N PRO A 245 -0.18 9.60 2.79
CA PRO A 245 0.86 8.58 2.94
C PRO A 245 0.96 8.05 4.37
N LEU A 246 0.77 8.89 5.40
CA LEU A 246 0.73 8.45 6.79
C LEU A 246 -0.44 7.49 7.06
N ARG A 247 -1.65 7.86 6.67
CA ARG A 247 -2.84 7.02 6.86
C ARG A 247 -2.72 5.71 6.09
N LEU A 248 -2.18 5.77 4.88
CA LEU A 248 -1.96 4.59 4.05
C LEU A 248 -0.88 3.67 4.62
N TYR A 249 0.16 4.23 5.25
CA TYR A 249 1.16 3.48 6.00
C TYR A 249 0.50 2.68 7.15
N VAL A 250 -0.35 3.35 7.95
CA VAL A 250 -1.08 2.72 9.06
C VAL A 250 -2.04 1.65 8.55
N LEU A 251 -2.75 1.92 7.45
CA LEU A 251 -3.67 0.98 6.82
C LEU A 251 -2.93 -0.25 6.26
N ALA A 252 -1.76 -0.04 5.67
CA ALA A 252 -0.91 -1.10 5.14
C ALA A 252 -0.31 -1.99 6.23
N ASP A 253 0.01 -1.44 7.40
CA ASP A 253 0.40 -2.22 8.58
C ASP A 253 -0.78 -3.05 9.10
N LYS A 254 -1.96 -2.42 9.25
CA LYS A 254 -3.19 -3.07 9.71
C LYS A 254 -3.59 -4.27 8.84
N TYR A 255 -3.45 -4.15 7.51
CA TYR A 255 -3.80 -5.20 6.55
C TYR A 255 -2.63 -6.04 6.05
N ASP A 256 -1.45 -5.90 6.66
CA ASP A 256 -0.25 -6.67 6.38
C ASP A 256 0.13 -6.66 4.88
N VAL A 257 0.38 -5.46 4.37
CA VAL A 257 0.88 -5.21 3.01
C VAL A 257 2.22 -4.47 3.08
N PRO A 258 3.34 -5.18 3.34
CA PRO A 258 4.63 -4.55 3.63
C PRO A 258 5.16 -3.65 2.50
N ALA A 259 4.93 -4.03 1.24
CA ALA A 259 5.40 -3.24 0.10
C ALA A 259 4.70 -1.88 0.02
N LEU A 260 3.40 -1.83 0.35
CA LEU A 260 2.66 -0.58 0.46
C LEU A 260 3.13 0.23 1.66
N ARG A 261 3.35 -0.43 2.81
CA ARG A 261 3.88 0.22 4.01
C ARG A 261 5.22 0.92 3.72
N LEU A 262 6.11 0.26 2.99
CA LEU A 262 7.40 0.83 2.56
C LEU A 262 7.19 2.03 1.61
N LEU A 263 6.37 1.87 0.57
CA LEU A 263 6.08 2.96 -0.38
C LEU A 263 5.48 4.19 0.32
N ALA A 264 4.50 3.96 1.20
CA ALA A 264 3.80 5.00 1.94
C ALA A 264 4.74 5.76 2.89
N ARG A 265 5.68 5.06 3.55
CA ARG A 265 6.73 5.68 4.36
C ARG A 265 7.64 6.59 3.52
N ASP A 266 8.10 6.10 2.38
CA ASP A 266 9.03 6.82 1.53
C ASP A 266 8.35 8.05 0.88
N ARG A 267 7.07 7.92 0.51
CA ARG A 267 6.25 9.06 0.07
C ARG A 267 5.93 10.03 1.17
N PHE A 268 5.67 9.57 2.40
CA PHE A 268 5.52 10.44 3.55
C PHE A 268 6.78 11.28 3.76
N TYR A 269 7.96 10.66 3.76
CA TYR A 269 9.24 11.34 3.84
C TYR A 269 9.38 12.43 2.77
N ARG A 270 9.15 12.10 1.49
CA ARG A 270 9.21 13.07 0.38
C ARG A 270 8.21 14.22 0.57
N ALA A 271 6.97 13.90 0.95
CA ALA A 271 5.92 14.90 1.15
C ALA A 271 6.29 15.90 2.25
N VAL A 272 6.80 15.43 3.40
CA VAL A 272 7.16 16.33 4.50
C VAL A 272 8.48 17.07 4.25
N GLU A 273 9.50 16.42 3.68
CA GLU A 273 10.83 17.00 3.45
C GLU A 273 10.75 18.28 2.58
N LEU A 274 9.85 18.31 1.60
CA LEU A 274 9.75 19.41 0.64
C LEU A 274 9.10 20.68 1.22
N VAL A 275 8.14 20.56 2.15
CA VAL A 275 7.23 21.69 2.46
C VAL A 275 6.90 21.90 3.94
N TRP A 276 7.37 21.04 4.86
CA TRP A 276 6.91 21.04 6.25
C TRP A 276 7.12 22.36 7.01
N GLU A 277 8.17 23.13 6.69
CA GLU A 277 8.47 24.40 7.37
C GLU A 277 7.36 25.43 7.13
N GLU A 278 6.88 25.51 5.88
CA GLU A 278 5.86 26.46 5.45
C GLU A 278 4.44 25.91 5.68
N ALA A 279 4.27 24.59 5.78
CA ALA A 279 2.97 23.98 6.01
C ALA A 279 2.45 24.21 7.45
N GLU A 280 1.45 25.07 7.63
CA GLU A 280 0.87 25.37 8.96
C GLU A 280 0.29 24.13 9.66
N CYS A 281 -0.20 23.15 8.89
CA CYS A 281 -0.79 21.91 9.40
C CYS A 281 0.23 20.86 9.85
N PHE A 282 1.55 21.08 9.67
CA PHE A 282 2.55 20.08 10.03
C PHE A 282 2.50 19.62 11.51
N PRO A 283 2.25 20.47 12.52
CA PRO A 283 2.06 20.02 13.90
C PRO A 283 0.89 19.05 14.06
N ASP A 284 -0.18 19.21 13.30
CA ASP A 284 -1.33 18.30 13.30
C ASP A 284 -0.98 16.95 12.65
N VAL A 285 -0.15 16.97 11.59
CA VAL A 285 0.40 15.73 10.98
C VAL A 285 1.27 14.96 11.97
N VAL A 286 2.14 15.66 12.72
CA VAL A 286 2.94 15.04 13.78
C VAL A 286 2.04 14.51 14.89
N ASP A 287 1.01 15.25 15.28
CA ASP A 287 0.05 14.81 16.28
C ASP A 287 -0.69 13.52 15.84
N GLU A 288 -1.16 13.47 14.60
CA GLU A 288 -1.79 12.28 14.01
C GLU A 288 -0.81 11.10 13.96
N LEU A 289 0.44 11.33 13.54
CA LEU A 289 1.49 10.30 13.46
C LEU A 289 1.73 9.64 14.82
N TYR A 290 1.82 10.43 15.89
CA TYR A 290 2.05 9.89 17.24
C TYR A 290 0.81 9.23 17.86
N GLN A 291 -0.39 9.57 17.38
CA GLN A 291 -1.64 8.90 17.79
C GLN A 291 -1.89 7.58 17.08
N THR A 292 -1.40 7.44 15.84
CA THR A 292 -1.73 6.31 14.95
C THR A 292 -0.61 5.28 14.81
N THR A 293 0.61 5.61 15.27
CA THR A 293 1.75 4.67 15.26
C THR A 293 2.19 4.33 16.69
N PRO A 294 2.64 3.10 16.97
CA PRO A 294 3.19 2.74 18.28
C PRO A 294 4.61 3.31 18.49
N PRO A 295 5.10 3.45 19.74
CA PRO A 295 6.46 3.91 20.02
C PRO A 295 7.59 3.06 19.42
N THR A 296 7.28 1.80 19.08
CA THR A 296 8.21 0.89 18.40
C THR A 296 8.34 1.19 16.90
N ASP A 297 7.47 2.02 16.33
CA ASP A 297 7.52 2.40 14.92
C ASP A 297 8.53 3.53 14.68
N THR A 298 9.80 3.17 14.77
CA THR A 298 10.91 4.10 14.52
C THR A 298 10.94 4.56 13.06
N ALA A 299 10.53 3.71 12.12
CA ALA A 299 10.55 3.99 10.69
C ALA A 299 9.79 5.28 10.31
N MET A 300 8.64 5.52 10.93
CA MET A 300 7.88 6.77 10.74
C MET A 300 8.29 7.86 11.73
N ARG A 301 8.43 7.54 13.01
CA ARG A 301 8.67 8.54 14.07
C ARG A 301 10.01 9.25 13.95
N GLU A 302 11.05 8.57 13.49
CA GLU A 302 12.37 9.17 13.29
C GLU A 302 12.38 10.24 12.19
N ILE A 303 11.48 10.15 11.19
CA ILE A 303 11.41 11.13 10.08
C ILE A 303 11.16 12.53 10.64
N VAL A 304 10.07 12.69 11.39
CA VAL A 304 9.68 14.00 11.95
C VAL A 304 10.65 14.47 13.03
N CYS A 305 11.23 13.55 13.81
CA CYS A 305 12.27 13.88 14.78
C CYS A 305 13.52 14.48 14.10
N ARG A 306 14.03 13.83 13.03
CA ARG A 306 15.20 14.31 12.29
C ARG A 306 14.98 15.67 11.64
N LEU A 307 13.84 15.84 10.94
CA LEU A 307 13.51 17.09 10.26
C LEU A 307 13.43 18.26 11.24
N VAL A 308 12.71 18.09 12.34
CA VAL A 308 12.54 19.14 13.34
C VAL A 308 13.84 19.40 14.09
N ALA A 309 14.60 18.36 14.46
CA ALA A 309 15.88 18.51 15.14
C ALA A 309 16.90 19.33 14.35
N ALA A 310 16.92 19.21 13.01
CA ALA A 310 17.83 19.94 12.15
C ALA A 310 17.68 21.47 12.27
N VAL A 311 16.46 21.95 12.55
CA VAL A 311 16.14 23.39 12.55
C VAL A 311 15.50 23.87 13.87
N ILE A 312 15.48 23.05 14.92
CA ILE A 312 14.86 23.40 16.22
C ILE A 312 15.48 24.62 16.90
N HIS A 313 16.71 24.97 16.52
CA HIS A 313 17.40 26.18 16.97
C HIS A 313 16.70 27.48 16.50
N VAL A 314 15.89 27.42 15.43
CA VAL A 314 15.12 28.55 14.90
C VAL A 314 13.90 28.82 15.80
N PRO A 315 13.74 30.03 16.40
CA PRO A 315 12.63 30.33 17.30
C PRO A 315 11.24 30.09 16.71
N ARG A 316 11.03 30.46 15.44
CA ARG A 316 9.76 30.24 14.72
C ARG A 316 9.35 28.77 14.72
N VAL A 317 10.28 27.88 14.39
CA VAL A 317 10.04 26.42 14.35
C VAL A 317 9.77 25.90 15.75
N ARG A 318 10.59 26.27 16.73
CA ARG A 318 10.41 25.85 18.12
C ARG A 318 9.04 26.25 18.67
N ASP A 319 8.58 27.46 18.36
CA ASP A 319 7.27 27.95 18.82
C ASP A 319 6.12 27.25 18.09
N LYS A 320 6.26 27.00 16.77
CA LYS A 320 5.31 26.20 15.97
C LYS A 320 5.15 24.77 16.51
N MET A 321 6.26 24.11 16.87
CA MET A 321 6.26 22.72 17.34
C MET A 321 6.01 22.56 18.84
N ARG A 322 6.00 23.65 19.61
CA ARG A 322 5.93 23.61 21.08
C ARG A 322 4.77 22.79 21.62
N ASN A 323 3.57 23.01 21.09
CA ASN A 323 2.36 22.35 21.60
C ASN A 323 2.41 20.83 21.38
N VAL A 324 2.85 20.39 20.20
CA VAL A 324 2.95 18.96 19.88
C VAL A 324 4.09 18.29 20.65
N MET A 325 5.21 18.99 20.88
CA MET A 325 6.30 18.51 21.75
C MET A 325 5.88 18.37 23.22
N VAL A 326 5.01 19.25 23.72
CA VAL A 326 4.46 19.12 25.09
C VAL A 326 3.46 17.96 25.17
N LYS A 327 2.64 17.77 24.13
CA LYS A 327 1.65 16.68 24.07
C LYS A 327 2.31 15.30 23.96
N HIS A 328 3.32 15.18 23.12
CA HIS A 328 4.07 13.94 22.85
C HIS A 328 5.49 14.07 23.39
N GLY A 329 5.70 13.70 24.65
CA GLY A 329 7.00 13.84 25.30
C GLY A 329 8.10 12.97 24.68
N ASP A 330 7.74 11.81 24.14
CA ASP A 330 8.61 10.94 23.36
C ASP A 330 9.08 11.61 22.05
N PHE A 331 8.22 12.36 21.37
CA PHE A 331 8.62 13.20 20.24
C PHE A 331 9.65 14.24 20.66
N ALA A 332 9.43 14.94 21.78
CA ALA A 332 10.36 15.96 22.28
C ALA A 332 11.73 15.36 22.64
N VAL A 333 11.75 14.16 23.24
CA VAL A 333 12.99 13.42 23.52
C VAL A 333 13.71 13.05 22.21
N GLY A 334 13.00 12.50 21.23
CA GLY A 334 13.59 12.17 19.93
C GLY A 334 14.21 13.38 19.23
N VAL A 335 13.50 14.52 19.18
CA VAL A 335 14.03 15.78 18.63
C VAL A 335 15.32 16.21 19.36
N MET A 336 15.36 16.08 20.68
CA MET A 336 16.54 16.41 21.49
C MET A 336 17.72 15.49 21.18
N GLU A 337 17.50 14.18 21.10
CA GLU A 337 18.53 13.19 20.82
C GLU A 337 19.21 13.42 19.46
N TYR A 338 18.40 13.69 18.42
CA TYR A 338 18.92 14.04 17.09
C TYR A 338 19.63 15.39 17.08
N SER A 339 19.09 16.40 17.79
CA SER A 339 19.71 17.72 17.85
C SER A 339 21.09 17.67 18.52
N ILE A 340 21.23 16.92 19.61
CA ILE A 340 22.53 16.68 20.27
C ILE A 340 23.50 15.98 19.31
N HIS A 341 23.05 14.92 18.63
CA HIS A 341 23.88 14.20 17.65
C HIS A 341 24.41 15.12 16.55
N LEU A 342 23.55 15.97 15.99
CA LEU A 342 23.95 16.94 14.96
C LEU A 342 25.02 17.88 15.49
N HIS A 343 24.87 18.43 16.71
CA HIS A 343 25.87 19.31 17.30
C HIS A 343 27.21 18.61 17.55
N THR A 344 27.23 17.34 17.94
CA THR A 344 28.48 16.58 18.13
C THR A 344 29.23 16.23 16.85
N LEU A 345 28.58 16.29 15.68
CA LEU A 345 29.24 16.04 14.39
C LEU A 345 29.96 17.27 13.83
N PHE A 346 29.67 18.47 14.36
CA PHE A 346 30.22 19.75 13.89
C PHE A 346 31.12 20.45 14.92
N VAL A 347 31.50 19.77 16.00
CA VAL A 347 32.50 20.18 17.00
C VAL A 347 33.68 19.24 16.91
#